data_AF-A0A535M0Q2-F1
#
_entry.id   AF-A0A535M0Q2-F1
#
_cell.length_a   1.000
_cell.length_b   1.000
_cell.length_c   1.000
_cell.angle_alpha   90.00
_cell.angle_beta   90.00
_cell.angle_gamma   90.00
#
_symmetry.space_group_name_H-M   'P 1'
#
loop_
_entity.id
_entity.type
_entity.pdbx_description
1 polymer ?
#
loop_
_entity_poly.entity_id
_entity_poly.type
_entity_poly.pdbx_seq_one_letter_code
_entity_poly.pdbx_strand_id
1 'polypeptide(L)'
;MFGQDPDAAYRRSQRSTGLPVRPTTVARGLALRLVDAGEDPHERRHIGQLLLDELCAAAGVGRVELVVADRRQVNQHDGRRLQSKTYGYYRCWFEEGEVSRARIRIYHRTAVRGQVVAA
;
A
#
# COMPACT_ATOMS: atom_id res chain seq x y z
N MET A 1 9.53 23.24 9.65
CA MET A 1 8.30 23.81 9.07
C MET A 1 7.56 22.68 8.35
N PHE A 2 6.77 21.88 9.07
CA PHE A 2 6.07 20.74 8.48
C PHE A 2 4.62 20.75 8.94
N GLY A 3 3.73 21.01 7.99
CA GLY A 3 2.31 21.13 8.23
C GLY A 3 1.60 21.47 6.93
N GLN A 4 1.85 20.68 5.88
CA GLN A 4 0.85 20.65 4.80
C GLN A 4 -0.30 19.80 5.31
N ASP A 5 -1.42 20.47 5.55
CA ASP A 5 -2.69 19.86 5.85
C ASP A 5 -2.98 18.78 4.79
N PRO A 6 -3.33 17.54 5.17
CA PRO A 6 -3.59 16.49 4.19
C PRO A 6 -4.68 16.94 3.22
N ASP A 7 -4.50 16.66 1.92
CA ASP A 7 -5.44 17.02 0.86
C ASP A 7 -6.89 16.65 1.27
N ALA A 8 -7.85 17.55 1.00
CA ALA A 8 -9.26 17.32 1.26
C ALA A 8 -9.77 16.02 0.60
N ALA A 9 -9.20 15.62 -0.55
CA ALA A 9 -9.48 14.34 -1.18
C ALA A 9 -8.96 13.15 -0.36
N TYR A 10 -7.74 13.26 0.20
CA TYR A 10 -7.17 12.26 1.11
C TYR A 10 -8.00 12.13 2.39
N ARG A 11 -8.38 13.25 3.01
CA ARG A 11 -9.27 13.26 4.18
C ARG A 11 -10.64 12.64 3.88
N ARG A 12 -11.23 12.93 2.72
CA ARG A 12 -12.53 12.37 2.30
C ARG A 12 -12.44 10.87 2.04
N SER A 13 -11.35 10.38 1.44
CA SER A 13 -11.08 8.96 1.27
C SER A 13 -10.82 8.23 2.60
N GLN A 14 -10.22 8.91 3.59
CA GLN A 14 -10.02 8.38 4.94
C GLN A 14 -11.29 8.36 5.80
N ARG A 15 -12.25 9.24 5.50
CA ARG A 15 -13.50 9.38 6.28
C ARG A 15 -14.48 8.24 6.04
N SER A 16 -14.36 7.56 4.90
CA SER A 16 -15.10 6.35 4.57
C SER A 16 -14.33 5.14 5.12
N THR A 17 -14.90 4.46 6.12
CA THR A 17 -14.53 3.10 6.56
C THR A 17 -13.14 2.93 7.20
N GLY A 18 -12.94 3.52 8.37
CA GLY A 18 -11.90 3.08 9.31
C GLY A 18 -12.44 2.01 10.26
N LEU A 19 -11.71 0.92 10.47
CA LEU A 19 -11.97 -0.02 11.57
C LEU A 19 -11.14 0.41 12.79
N PRO A 20 -11.70 0.40 14.01
CA PRO A 20 -10.95 0.69 15.22
C PRO A 20 -10.00 -0.47 15.53
N VAL A 21 -8.84 -0.50 14.89
CA VAL A 21 -7.80 -1.50 15.13
C VAL A 21 -6.77 -0.91 16.08
N ARG A 22 -6.43 -1.64 17.14
CA ARG A 22 -5.26 -1.33 17.97
C ARG A 22 -4.07 -2.13 17.42
N PRO A 23 -3.05 -1.47 16.82
CA PRO A 23 -1.90 -2.19 16.31
C PRO A 23 -1.17 -2.91 17.43
N THR A 24 -0.91 -4.21 17.24
CA THR A 24 -0.16 -5.04 18.18
C THR A 24 1.32 -4.63 18.20
N THR A 25 2.05 -5.09 19.21
CA THR A 25 3.52 -4.91 19.25
C THR A 25 4.19 -5.58 18.05
N VAL A 26 3.64 -6.71 17.58
CA VAL A 26 4.10 -7.42 16.38
C VAL A 26 3.91 -6.54 15.14
N ALA A 27 2.71 -5.98 14.94
CA ALA A 27 2.42 -5.08 13.83
C ALA A 27 3.36 -3.85 13.82
N ARG A 28 3.62 -3.27 15.00
CA ARG A 28 4.58 -2.15 15.12
C ARG A 28 6.00 -2.56 14.73
N GLY A 29 6.48 -3.71 15.20
CA GLY A 29 7.80 -4.22 14.86
C GLY A 29 7.96 -4.52 13.36
N LEU A 30 6.93 -5.12 12.75
CA LEU A 30 6.91 -5.37 11.30
C LEU A 30 6.88 -4.07 10.49
N ALA A 31 6.14 -3.06 10.92
CA ALA A 31 6.12 -1.75 10.28
C ALA A 31 7.50 -1.07 10.32
N LEU A 32 8.19 -1.09 11.46
CA LEU A 32 9.55 -0.56 11.57
C LEU A 32 10.52 -1.31 10.65
N ARG A 33 10.49 -2.65 10.68
CA ARG A 33 11.31 -3.48 9.77
C ARG A 33 11.02 -3.21 8.30
N LEU A 34 9.79 -2.88 7.93
CA LEU A 34 9.43 -2.53 6.55
C LEU A 34 9.97 -1.16 6.15
N VAL A 35 10.01 -0.19 7.08
CA VAL A 35 10.63 1.12 6.85
C VAL A 35 12.14 0.98 6.66
N ASP A 36 12.77 0.09 7.43
CA ASP A 36 14.20 -0.21 7.34
C ASP A 36 14.55 -1.19 6.22
N ALA A 37 13.54 -1.75 5.53
CA ALA A 37 13.76 -2.73 4.47
C ALA A 37 14.50 -2.10 3.28
N GLY A 38 15.49 -2.82 2.77
CA GLY A 38 16.35 -2.36 1.68
C GLY A 38 15.62 -2.22 0.35
N GLU A 39 16.39 -2.15 -0.73
CA GLU A 39 15.86 -1.99 -2.08
C GLU A 39 15.28 -3.27 -2.70
N ASP A 40 15.24 -4.39 -1.97
CA ASP A 40 14.70 -5.65 -2.48
C ASP A 40 13.15 -5.68 -2.43
N PRO A 41 12.47 -5.76 -3.60
CA PRO A 41 11.01 -5.87 -3.64
C PRO A 41 10.50 -7.18 -3.01
N HIS A 42 11.29 -8.26 -2.99
CA HIS A 42 10.88 -9.53 -2.40
C HIS A 42 10.87 -9.47 -0.87
N GLU A 43 11.90 -8.91 -0.26
CA GLU A 43 11.94 -8.63 1.18
C GLU A 43 10.78 -7.72 1.61
N ARG A 44 10.57 -6.60 0.90
CA ARG A 44 9.45 -5.68 1.17
C ARG A 44 8.10 -6.36 1.07
N ARG A 45 7.90 -7.21 0.06
CA ARG A 45 6.68 -8.01 -0.08
C ARG A 45 6.51 -8.96 1.10
N HIS A 46 7.57 -9.66 1.51
CA HIS A 46 7.51 -10.63 2.59
C HIS A 46 7.13 -9.96 3.92
N ILE A 47 7.87 -8.92 4.33
CA ILE A 47 7.60 -8.19 5.58
C ILE A 47 6.23 -7.50 5.51
N GLY A 48 5.90 -6.90 4.38
CA GLY A 48 4.60 -6.24 4.18
C GLY A 48 3.42 -7.22 4.21
N GLN A 49 3.59 -8.45 3.71
CA GLN A 49 2.56 -9.48 3.81
C GLN A 49 2.34 -9.90 5.26
N LEU A 50 3.42 -10.10 6.04
CA LEU A 50 3.30 -10.41 7.46
C LEU A 50 2.59 -9.28 8.23
N LEU A 51 2.91 -8.02 7.90
CA LEU A 51 2.24 -6.87 8.49
C LEU A 51 0.74 -6.84 8.14
N LEU A 52 0.38 -7.08 6.88
CA LEU A 52 -1.02 -7.16 6.47
C LEU A 52 -1.76 -8.30 7.16
N ASP A 53 -1.15 -9.49 7.24
CA ASP A 53 -1.76 -10.66 7.89
C ASP A 53 -2.08 -10.34 9.38
N GLU A 54 -1.15 -9.70 10.09
CA GLU A 54 -1.35 -9.27 11.49
C GLU A 54 -2.45 -8.20 11.62
N LEU A 55 -2.47 -7.20 10.74
CA LEU A 55 -3.49 -6.15 10.75
C LEU A 55 -4.88 -6.70 10.38
N CYS A 56 -4.95 -7.62 9.41
CA CYS A 56 -6.19 -8.29 9.03
C CYS A 56 -6.75 -9.11 10.19
N ALA A 57 -5.90 -9.87 10.88
CA ALA A 57 -6.28 -10.62 12.07
C ALA A 57 -6.81 -9.71 13.18
N ALA A 58 -6.11 -8.60 13.46
CA ALA A 58 -6.55 -7.62 14.47
C ALA A 58 -7.85 -6.89 14.09
N ALA A 59 -8.14 -6.76 12.79
CA ALA A 59 -9.35 -6.13 12.28
C ALA A 59 -10.52 -7.11 12.09
N GLY A 60 -10.29 -8.43 12.26
CA GLY A 60 -11.31 -9.45 11.98
C GLY A 60 -11.71 -9.55 10.51
N VAL A 61 -10.84 -9.14 9.57
CA VAL A 61 -11.11 -9.22 8.13
C VAL A 61 -10.36 -10.36 7.47
N GLY A 62 -10.91 -10.87 6.37
CA GLY A 62 -10.27 -11.92 5.58
C GLY A 62 -8.88 -11.53 5.08
N ARG A 63 -8.10 -12.55 4.71
CA ARG A 63 -6.71 -12.36 4.26
C ARG A 63 -6.64 -11.50 3.00
N VAL A 64 -5.70 -10.54 3.00
CA VAL A 64 -5.39 -9.68 1.86
C VAL A 64 -4.01 -10.02 1.30
N GLU A 65 -3.92 -10.27 0.00
CA GLU A 65 -2.64 -10.53 -0.69
C GLU A 65 -1.91 -9.21 -0.98
N LEU A 66 -0.63 -9.10 -0.60
CA LEU A 66 0.27 -8.03 -1.00
C LEU A 66 1.09 -8.42 -2.23
N VAL A 67 1.06 -7.55 -3.23
CA VAL A 67 1.94 -7.58 -4.40
C VAL A 67 2.78 -6.32 -4.46
N VAL A 68 4.10 -6.48 -4.32
CA VAL A 68 5.08 -5.43 -4.63
C VAL A 68 5.55 -5.64 -6.06
N ALA A 69 5.13 -4.76 -6.97
CA ALA A 69 5.47 -4.87 -8.38
C ALA A 69 6.81 -4.18 -8.65
N ASP A 70 7.85 -4.95 -9.01
CA ASP A 70 9.15 -4.40 -9.40
C ASP A 70 9.16 -3.87 -10.84
N ARG A 71 8.40 -2.80 -11.04
CA ARG A 71 8.32 -2.08 -12.31
C ARG A 71 7.92 -0.64 -12.05
N ARG A 72 8.13 0.22 -13.05
CA ARG A 72 7.70 1.62 -12.99
C ARG A 72 6.21 1.70 -12.73
N GLN A 73 5.80 2.68 -11.92
CA GLN A 73 4.41 3.07 -11.77
C GLN A 73 3.79 3.35 -13.14
N VAL A 74 2.58 2.83 -13.35
CA VAL A 74 1.76 3.20 -14.52
C VAL A 74 1.57 4.71 -14.48
N ASN A 75 1.80 5.37 -15.61
CA ASN A 75 1.73 6.81 -15.70
C ASN A 75 1.30 7.27 -17.09
N GLN A 76 0.87 8.53 -17.15
CA GLN A 76 0.54 9.23 -18.38
C GLN A 76 1.39 10.49 -18.49
N HIS A 77 1.91 10.75 -19.69
CA HIS A 77 2.77 11.89 -20.00
C HIS A 77 2.29 12.55 -21.31
N ASP A 78 2.33 13.89 -21.38
CA ASP A 78 1.97 14.67 -22.58
C ASP A 78 3.19 14.98 -23.48
N GLY A 79 4.34 14.38 -23.19
CA GLY A 79 5.62 14.65 -23.83
C GLY A 79 6.49 15.67 -23.09
N ARG A 80 5.94 16.48 -22.18
CA ARG A 80 6.69 17.48 -21.38
C ARG A 80 6.52 17.31 -19.87
N ARG A 81 5.35 16.87 -19.39
CA ARG A 81 5.01 16.76 -17.98
C ARG A 81 4.25 15.47 -17.66
N LEU A 82 4.53 14.93 -16.48
CA LEU A 82 3.77 13.84 -15.87
C LEU A 82 2.36 14.34 -15.52
N GLN A 83 1.36 13.79 -16.20
CA GLN A 83 -0.05 14.14 -16.01
C GLN A 83 -0.66 13.32 -14.87
N SER A 84 -0.36 12.02 -14.81
CA SER A 84 -0.87 11.14 -13.76
C SER A 84 0.09 9.99 -13.50
N LYS A 85 -0.01 9.41 -12.29
CA LYS A 85 0.67 8.16 -11.93
C LYS A 85 -0.16 7.35 -10.93
N THR A 86 -0.02 6.04 -11.01
CA THR A 86 -0.66 5.09 -10.11
C THR A 86 0.37 4.49 -9.17
N TYR A 87 0.30 4.86 -7.89
CA TYR A 87 1.19 4.33 -6.84
C TYR A 87 0.90 2.87 -6.50
N GLY A 88 -0.35 2.46 -6.68
CA GLY A 88 -0.87 1.17 -6.33
C GLY A 88 -2.37 1.16 -6.49
N TYR A 89 -2.99 0.02 -6.23
CA TYR A 89 -4.43 -0.13 -6.20
C TYR A 89 -4.80 -1.36 -5.36
N TYR A 90 -6.00 -1.36 -4.81
CA TYR A 90 -6.60 -2.53 -4.20
C TYR A 90 -7.66 -3.11 -5.14
N ARG A 91 -7.90 -4.41 -5.04
CA ARG A 91 -8.98 -5.09 -5.74
C ARG A 91 -9.58 -6.14 -4.82
N CYS A 92 -10.89 -6.16 -4.74
CA CYS A 92 -11.65 -7.20 -4.06
C CYS A 92 -12.44 -7.99 -5.10
N TRP A 93 -12.65 -9.26 -4.83
CA TRP A 93 -13.54 -10.15 -5.57
C TRP A 93 -14.63 -10.61 -4.61
N PHE A 94 -15.84 -10.76 -5.15
CA PHE A 94 -17.02 -11.07 -4.38
C PHE A 94 -17.67 -12.35 -4.90
N GLU A 95 -18.11 -13.21 -3.98
CA GLU A 95 -18.90 -14.41 -4.24
C GLU A 95 -20.08 -14.36 -3.27
N GLU A 96 -21.30 -14.53 -3.79
CA GLU A 96 -22.55 -14.51 -2.98
C GLU A 96 -22.72 -13.26 -2.10
N GLY A 97 -22.15 -12.11 -2.51
CA GLY A 97 -22.24 -10.85 -1.78
C GLY A 97 -21.13 -10.64 -0.73
N GLU A 98 -20.29 -11.65 -0.50
CA GLU A 98 -19.17 -11.61 0.45
C GLU A 98 -17.82 -11.48 -0.25
N VAL A 99 -16.81 -10.93 0.42
CA VAL A 99 -15.46 -10.81 -0.15
C VAL A 99 -14.77 -12.18 -0.14
N SER A 100 -14.59 -12.79 -1.31
CA SER A 100 -13.88 -14.08 -1.44
C SER A 100 -12.36 -13.91 -1.53
N ARG A 101 -11.90 -12.77 -2.06
CA ARG A 101 -10.47 -12.45 -2.19
C ARG A 101 -10.25 -10.95 -2.15
N ALA A 102 -9.13 -10.53 -1.59
CA ALA A 102 -8.64 -9.16 -1.67
C ALA A 102 -7.14 -9.12 -1.99
N ARG A 103 -6.73 -8.11 -2.75
CA ARG A 103 -5.33 -7.88 -3.13
C ARG A 103 -5.01 -6.40 -3.10
N ILE A 104 -3.88 -6.06 -2.51
CA ILE A 104 -3.23 -4.75 -2.60
C ILE A 104 -2.01 -4.90 -3.50
N ARG A 105 -1.91 -4.05 -4.53
CA ARG A 105 -0.72 -3.92 -5.36
C ARG A 105 -0.08 -2.55 -5.12
N ILE A 106 1.22 -2.54 -4.88
CA ILE A 106 2.04 -1.33 -4.72
C ILE A 106 3.21 -1.43 -5.69
N TYR A 107 3.59 -0.31 -6.32
CA TYR A 107 4.74 -0.27 -7.22
C TYR A 107 6.03 0.06 -6.46
N HIS A 108 7.06 -0.74 -6.68
CA HIS A 108 8.39 -0.57 -6.06
C HIS A 108 9.19 0.57 -6.68
N ARG A 109 8.94 0.89 -7.96
CA ARG A 109 9.72 1.90 -8.70
C ARG A 109 8.91 3.13 -9.07
N THR A 110 9.54 4.30 -8.99
CA THR A 110 8.98 5.59 -9.39
C THR A 110 8.56 5.61 -10.87
N ALA A 111 7.53 6.39 -11.18
CA ALA A 111 6.95 6.51 -12.52
C ALA A 111 7.97 6.90 -13.61
N VAL A 112 8.74 7.95 -13.37
CA VAL A 112 9.58 8.59 -14.41
C VAL A 112 10.97 7.96 -14.46
N ARG A 113 11.69 7.98 -13.34
CA ARG A 113 13.10 7.56 -13.28
C ARG A 113 13.29 6.06 -13.07
N GLY A 114 12.27 5.35 -12.57
CA GLY A 114 12.37 3.92 -12.24
C GLY A 114 13.27 3.62 -11.03
N GLN A 115 13.59 4.64 -10.24
CA GLN A 115 14.28 4.50 -8.95
C GLN A 115 13.37 3.84 -7.92
N VAL A 116 13.94 3.17 -6.94
CA VAL A 116 13.20 2.57 -5.82
C VAL A 116 12.46 3.66 -5.05
N VAL A 117 11.22 3.38 -4.69
CA VAL A 117 10.42 4.29 -3.84
C VAL A 117 10.98 4.21 -2.42
N ALA A 118 11.43 5.36 -1.89
CA ALA A 118 12.14 5.55 -0.61
C ALA A 118 13.67 5.38 -0.61
N ALA A 119 14.31 5.40 -1.80
CA ALA A 119 15.73 5.72 -1.94
C ALA A 119 15.96 7.24 -2.07
#